data_AF-A0A132NKX5-F1
#
_entry.id   AF-A0A132NKX5-F1
#
_cell.length_a   1.000
_cell.length_b   1.000
_cell.length_c   1.000
_cell.angle_alpha   90.00
_cell.angle_beta   90.00
_cell.angle_gamma   90.00
#
_symmetry.space_group_name_H-M   'P 1'
#
loop_
_entity.id
_entity.type
_entity.pdbx_description
1 polymer ?
#
loop_
_entity_poly.entity_id
_entity_poly.type
_entity_poly.pdbx_seq_one_letter_code
_entity_poly.pdbx_strand_id
1 'polypeptide(L)'
;VRAVPREQMDPVVAWAADRDAPLHVHLSEQRAENEACQAAYGLTPAQVLAEAGALGPRTSVVHATHLTEQDVELIGASRAYTCMCPTTERDLADGIGPARTLYEAGSPVTLGSDSHAVIDLFEEARAVELDERLRTETRGHWSAAELLHAATAAGHASLGWPEAGRLEPGALADFVTIALDTPRLAGFRPDTAAESVVFAATAADVRHVVVGGRPVVRDGAHLLVGDVAGALERAFAEVLA
;
A
#
# COMPACT_ATOMS: atom_id res chain seq x y z
N VAL A 1 16.53 9.88 6.40
CA VAL A 1 15.49 10.36 5.46
C VAL A 1 16.16 11.03 4.28
N ARG A 2 15.97 10.49 3.08
CA ARG A 2 16.53 11.07 1.84
C ARG A 2 15.76 12.34 1.45
N ALA A 3 16.39 13.22 0.69
CA ALA A 3 15.83 14.43 0.06
C ALA A 3 15.37 15.60 0.97
N VAL A 4 15.04 15.39 2.25
CA VAL A 4 14.68 16.48 3.19
C VAL A 4 15.62 16.46 4.40
N PRO A 5 16.47 17.48 4.60
CA PRO A 5 17.29 17.61 5.80
C PRO A 5 16.43 17.69 7.07
N ARG A 6 16.96 17.18 8.18
CA ARG A 6 16.23 17.10 9.46
C ARG A 6 15.66 18.46 9.89
N GLU A 7 16.45 19.53 9.76
CA GLU A 7 16.08 20.90 10.12
C GLU A 7 15.00 21.52 9.23
N GLN A 8 14.65 20.86 8.11
CA GLN A 8 13.62 21.30 7.17
C GLN A 8 12.32 20.49 7.28
N MET A 9 12.25 19.52 8.22
CA MET A 9 11.06 18.70 8.41
C MET A 9 9.94 19.45 9.15
N ASP A 10 10.28 20.26 10.16
CA ASP A 10 9.30 20.93 11.02
C ASP A 10 8.23 21.72 10.25
N PRO A 11 8.55 22.52 9.21
CA PRO A 11 7.52 23.24 8.46
C PRO A 11 6.52 22.32 7.74
N VAL A 12 6.98 21.15 7.26
CA VAL A 12 6.15 20.18 6.55
C VAL A 12 5.25 19.45 7.54
N VAL A 13 5.82 18.99 8.65
CA VAL A 13 5.08 18.30 9.73
C VAL A 13 4.02 19.23 10.32
N ALA A 14 4.38 20.48 10.64
CA ALA A 14 3.45 21.48 11.16
C ALA A 14 2.34 21.78 10.15
N TRP A 15 2.67 21.94 8.86
CA TRP A 15 1.66 22.19 7.82
C TRP A 15 0.64 21.07 7.71
N ALA A 16 1.09 19.81 7.78
CA ALA A 16 0.23 18.64 7.72
C ALA A 16 -0.67 18.54 8.96
N ALA A 17 -0.09 18.76 10.15
CA ALA A 17 -0.83 18.76 11.41
C ALA A 17 -1.91 19.85 11.45
N ASP A 18 -1.57 21.09 11.07
CA ASP A 18 -2.50 22.24 11.06
C ASP A 18 -3.71 22.05 10.13
N ARG A 19 -3.61 21.15 9.15
CA ARG A 19 -4.64 20.88 8.15
C ARG A 19 -5.30 19.53 8.29
N ASP A 20 -4.92 18.76 9.30
CA ASP A 20 -5.32 17.36 9.43
C ASP A 20 -5.03 16.54 8.15
N ALA A 21 -3.98 16.92 7.41
CA ALA A 21 -3.64 16.32 6.13
C ALA A 21 -2.85 15.01 6.31
N PRO A 22 -3.03 14.02 5.42
CA PRO A 22 -2.14 12.87 5.33
C PRO A 22 -0.69 13.30 5.07
N LEU A 23 0.26 12.62 5.72
CA LEU A 23 1.70 12.80 5.51
C LEU A 23 2.30 11.49 4.98
N HIS A 24 2.95 11.51 3.83
CA HIS A 24 3.56 10.32 3.25
C HIS A 24 5.08 10.49 3.16
N VAL A 25 5.81 9.41 3.46
CA VAL A 25 7.27 9.42 3.44
C VAL A 25 7.82 8.03 3.10
N HIS A 26 8.75 7.96 2.14
CA HIS A 26 9.55 6.75 1.93
C HIS A 26 10.47 6.56 3.14
N LEU A 27 10.44 5.37 3.72
CA LEU A 27 11.15 5.09 4.95
C LEU A 27 11.87 3.75 4.88
N SER A 28 13.19 3.78 5.03
CA SER A 28 14.01 2.57 5.24
C SER A 28 13.79 1.50 4.17
N GLU A 29 13.55 1.92 2.93
CA GLU A 29 13.39 1.05 1.77
C GLU A 29 14.67 0.27 1.50
N GLN A 30 15.82 0.97 1.49
CA GLN A 30 17.13 0.41 1.18
C GLN A 30 18.10 0.42 2.37
N ARG A 31 18.94 -0.61 2.49
CA ARG A 31 20.01 -0.65 3.52
C ARG A 31 20.95 0.55 3.43
N ALA A 32 21.30 0.96 2.21
CA ALA A 32 22.13 2.13 1.96
C ALA A 32 21.51 3.44 2.48
N GLU A 33 20.17 3.55 2.53
CA GLU A 33 19.52 4.68 3.20
C GLU A 33 19.81 4.67 4.70
N ASN A 34 19.64 3.51 5.35
CA ASN A 34 19.85 3.36 6.78
C ASN A 34 21.30 3.66 7.16
N GLU A 35 22.27 3.13 6.39
CA GLU A 35 23.70 3.40 6.59
C GLU A 35 24.04 4.89 6.45
N ALA A 36 23.50 5.55 5.41
CA ALA A 36 23.71 6.99 5.20
C ALA A 36 23.07 7.83 6.31
N CYS A 37 21.88 7.46 6.76
CA CYS A 37 21.18 8.14 7.86
C CYS A 37 21.95 7.98 9.18
N GLN A 38 22.45 6.78 9.46
CA GLN A 38 23.29 6.51 10.62
C GLN A 38 24.58 7.31 10.58
N ALA A 39 25.24 7.41 9.42
CA ALA A 39 26.46 8.19 9.26
C ALA A 39 26.24 9.70 9.44
N ALA A 40 25.10 10.23 8.98
CA ALA A 40 24.78 11.65 9.05
C ALA A 40 24.26 12.09 10.42
N TYR A 41 23.42 11.28 11.05
CA TYR A 41 22.64 11.68 12.23
C TYR A 41 22.84 10.77 13.45
N GLY A 42 23.54 9.65 13.31
CA GLY A 42 23.66 8.65 14.38
C GLY A 42 22.35 7.89 14.67
N LEU A 43 21.36 8.02 13.78
CA LEU A 43 19.99 7.52 13.95
C LEU A 43 19.52 6.81 12.67
N THR A 44 18.58 5.88 12.83
CA THR A 44 17.83 5.31 11.70
C THR A 44 16.90 6.37 11.08
N PRO A 45 16.43 6.17 9.83
CA PRO A 45 15.41 7.02 9.23
C PRO A 45 14.14 7.15 10.08
N ALA A 46 13.69 6.07 10.73
CA ALA A 46 12.46 6.07 11.53
C ALA A 46 12.64 6.89 12.82
N GLN A 47 13.80 6.77 13.47
CA GLN A 47 14.15 7.59 14.63
C GLN A 47 14.23 9.08 14.28
N VAL A 48 14.80 9.43 13.11
CA VAL A 48 14.83 10.83 12.66
C VAL A 48 13.41 11.38 12.47
N LEU A 49 12.51 10.62 11.84
CA LEU A 49 11.10 11.02 11.69
C LEU A 49 10.38 11.13 13.04
N ALA A 50 10.66 10.23 13.97
CA ALA A 50 10.09 10.27 15.32
C ALA A 50 10.54 11.53 16.08
N GLU A 51 11.83 11.87 16.04
CA GLU A 51 12.35 13.09 16.67
C GLU A 51 11.80 14.37 16.04
N ALA A 52 11.47 14.34 14.75
CA ALA A 52 10.82 15.45 14.03
C ALA A 52 9.30 15.52 14.25
N GLY A 53 8.71 14.59 15.02
CA GLY A 53 7.25 14.52 15.23
C GLY A 53 6.46 14.13 13.97
N ALA A 54 7.13 13.54 12.98
CA ALA A 54 6.52 13.19 11.70
C ALA A 54 5.74 11.86 11.74
N LEU A 55 5.94 11.02 12.76
CA LEU A 55 5.20 9.77 12.93
C LEU A 55 3.89 10.01 13.71
N GLY A 56 2.77 9.54 13.17
CA GLY A 56 1.46 9.68 13.80
C GLY A 56 0.35 9.02 12.98
N PRO A 57 -0.92 9.07 13.45
CA PRO A 57 -2.04 8.33 12.85
C PRO A 57 -2.52 8.85 11.50
N ARG A 58 -1.88 9.89 10.94
CA ARG A 58 -2.10 10.38 9.57
C ARG A 58 -0.87 10.19 8.69
N THR A 59 0.17 9.56 9.22
CA THR A 59 1.42 9.34 8.51
C THR A 59 1.40 7.97 7.87
N SER A 60 1.75 7.89 6.59
CA SER A 60 2.04 6.65 5.88
C SER A 60 3.54 6.54 5.65
N VAL A 61 4.18 5.57 6.30
CA VAL A 61 5.56 5.19 6.01
C VAL A 61 5.55 4.16 4.89
N VAL A 62 6.08 4.54 3.73
CA VAL A 62 6.10 3.69 2.54
C VAL A 62 7.35 2.80 2.59
N HIS A 63 7.18 1.53 2.24
CA HIS A 63 8.14 0.42 2.34
C HIS A 63 8.36 -0.07 3.77
N ALA A 64 9.10 0.70 4.58
CA ALA A 64 9.50 0.31 5.93
C ALA A 64 10.18 -1.09 5.96
N THR A 65 11.01 -1.38 4.96
CA THR A 65 11.57 -2.72 4.71
C THR A 65 12.67 -3.10 5.70
N HIS A 66 13.55 -2.16 6.02
CA HIS A 66 14.73 -2.41 6.86
C HIS A 66 14.64 -1.66 8.18
N LEU A 67 14.07 -2.32 9.17
CA LEU A 67 13.80 -1.75 10.49
C LEU A 67 14.57 -2.49 11.57
N THR A 68 14.97 -1.74 12.60
CA THR A 68 15.35 -2.29 13.91
C THR A 68 14.10 -2.53 14.77
N GLU A 69 14.24 -3.26 15.88
CA GLU A 69 13.15 -3.46 16.84
C GLU A 69 12.62 -2.12 17.37
N GLN A 70 13.51 -1.17 17.67
CA GLN A 70 13.13 0.16 18.12
C GLN A 70 12.34 0.94 17.05
N ASP A 71 12.69 0.78 15.77
CA ASP A 71 11.94 1.43 14.69
C ASP A 71 10.50 0.90 14.60
N VAL A 72 10.34 -0.43 14.73
CA VAL A 72 9.02 -1.07 14.77
C VAL A 72 8.19 -0.56 15.94
N GLU A 73 8.78 -0.44 17.13
CA GLU A 73 8.11 0.12 18.31
C GLU A 73 7.67 1.58 18.09
N LEU A 74 8.54 2.42 17.52
CA LEU A 74 8.23 3.82 17.24
C LEU A 74 7.07 3.97 16.23
N ILE A 75 7.13 3.21 15.13
CA ILE A 75 6.10 3.23 14.09
C ILE A 75 4.78 2.72 14.66
N GLY A 76 4.80 1.55 15.33
CA GLY A 76 3.61 0.95 15.93
C GLY A 76 2.96 1.82 17.01
N ALA A 77 3.75 2.36 17.94
CA ALA A 77 3.24 3.23 19.00
C ALA A 77 2.62 4.54 18.46
N SER A 78 3.15 5.06 17.35
CA SER A 78 2.61 6.25 16.69
C SER A 78 1.31 5.99 15.91
N ARG A 79 1.00 4.71 15.64
CA ARG A 79 -0.09 4.26 14.77
C ARG A 79 0.00 4.83 13.35
N ALA A 80 1.21 5.18 12.90
CA ALA A 80 1.44 5.43 11.48
C ALA A 80 1.04 4.20 10.66
N TYR A 81 0.58 4.42 9.44
CA TYR A 81 0.32 3.36 8.48
C TYR A 81 1.64 2.88 7.89
N THR A 82 1.78 1.58 7.68
CA THR A 82 2.84 1.01 6.84
C THR A 82 2.26 0.68 5.47
N CYS A 83 2.72 1.38 4.44
CA CYS A 83 2.32 1.08 3.06
C CYS A 83 3.34 0.13 2.42
N MET A 84 2.93 -1.12 2.21
CA MET A 84 3.72 -2.14 1.54
C MET A 84 3.55 -2.00 0.02
N CYS A 85 4.64 -2.12 -0.73
CA CYS A 85 4.63 -2.11 -2.19
C CYS A 85 5.33 -3.36 -2.77
N PRO A 86 4.88 -4.59 -2.45
CA PRO A 86 5.66 -5.80 -2.73
C PRO A 86 6.10 -5.98 -4.19
N THR A 87 5.27 -5.61 -5.18
CA THR A 87 5.68 -5.79 -6.58
C THR A 87 6.87 -4.91 -6.95
N THR A 88 6.90 -3.67 -6.46
CA THR A 88 8.03 -2.76 -6.67
C THR A 88 9.23 -3.16 -5.81
N GLU A 89 9.01 -3.53 -4.55
CA GLU A 89 10.09 -3.95 -3.64
C GLU A 89 10.81 -5.22 -4.15
N ARG A 90 10.09 -6.11 -4.85
CA ARG A 90 10.69 -7.25 -5.57
C ARG A 90 11.47 -6.81 -6.81
N ASP A 91 10.94 -5.88 -7.60
CA ASP A 91 11.59 -5.36 -8.82
C ASP A 91 12.90 -4.62 -8.49
N LEU A 92 12.88 -3.80 -7.45
CA LEU A 92 14.04 -3.04 -6.96
C LEU A 92 14.98 -3.85 -6.06
N ALA A 93 14.57 -5.07 -5.69
CA ALA A 93 15.30 -5.98 -4.82
C ALA A 93 15.62 -5.40 -3.44
N ASP A 94 14.66 -4.69 -2.85
CA ASP A 94 14.82 -4.07 -1.53
C ASP A 94 14.86 -5.14 -0.41
N GLY A 95 13.91 -6.07 -0.46
CA GLY A 95 13.78 -7.16 0.51
C GLY A 95 12.32 -7.36 0.94
N ILE A 96 12.12 -8.22 1.94
CA ILE A 96 10.78 -8.52 2.49
C ILE A 96 10.65 -7.77 3.82
N GLY A 97 9.82 -6.72 3.84
CA GLY A 97 9.55 -5.95 5.05
C GLY A 97 8.80 -6.74 6.14
N PRO A 98 8.90 -6.34 7.42
CA PRO A 98 8.30 -7.06 8.54
C PRO A 98 6.82 -6.67 8.75
N ALA A 99 5.99 -6.81 7.71
CA ALA A 99 4.61 -6.33 7.69
C ALA A 99 3.77 -6.86 8.87
N ARG A 100 3.83 -8.17 9.15
CA ARG A 100 3.11 -8.79 10.27
C ARG A 100 3.54 -8.22 11.62
N THR A 101 4.83 -8.03 11.82
CA THR A 101 5.40 -7.47 13.06
C THR A 101 4.95 -6.02 13.26
N LEU A 102 4.95 -5.21 12.19
CA LEU A 102 4.48 -3.82 12.25
C LEU A 102 3.00 -3.74 12.60
N TYR A 103 2.16 -4.59 11.98
CA TYR A 103 0.75 -4.64 12.33
C TYR A 103 0.52 -5.04 13.79
N GLU A 104 1.23 -6.05 14.29
CA GLU A 104 1.14 -6.46 15.70
C GLU A 104 1.62 -5.37 16.67
N ALA A 105 2.59 -4.56 16.26
CA ALA A 105 3.05 -3.39 17.01
C ALA A 105 2.06 -2.21 16.99
N GLY A 106 1.02 -2.25 16.15
CA GLY A 106 -0.03 -1.24 16.08
C GLY A 106 0.00 -0.34 14.83
N SER A 107 0.85 -0.63 13.85
CA SER A 107 0.92 0.06 12.55
C SER A 107 -0.05 -0.56 11.55
N PRO A 108 -1.16 0.09 11.16
CA PRO A 108 -2.07 -0.50 10.19
C PRO A 108 -1.39 -0.64 8.82
N VAL A 109 -1.58 -1.78 8.16
CA VAL A 109 -0.96 -2.05 6.86
C VAL A 109 -1.87 -1.59 5.72
N THR A 110 -1.28 -0.94 4.72
CA THR A 110 -1.90 -0.54 3.45
C THR A 110 -1.04 -1.01 2.28
N LEU A 111 -1.54 -0.88 1.06
CA LEU A 111 -0.88 -1.37 -0.16
C LEU A 111 -0.72 -0.26 -1.20
N GLY A 112 0.35 -0.33 -1.99
CA GLY A 112 0.58 0.56 -3.13
C GLY A 112 1.31 -0.14 -4.28
N SER A 113 1.02 0.24 -5.52
CA SER A 113 1.75 -0.28 -6.70
C SER A 113 3.10 0.39 -6.93
N ASP A 114 3.31 1.55 -6.30
CA ASP A 114 4.51 2.38 -6.40
C ASP A 114 5.04 2.61 -7.83
N SER A 115 6.08 1.90 -8.28
CA SER A 115 6.71 2.09 -9.61
C SER A 115 5.76 1.84 -10.80
N HIS A 116 4.64 1.17 -10.55
CA HIS A 116 3.64 0.79 -11.55
C HIS A 116 4.14 -0.21 -12.61
N ALA A 117 5.27 -0.89 -12.38
CA ALA A 117 5.71 -1.99 -13.24
C ALA A 117 4.68 -3.13 -13.29
N VAL A 118 4.00 -3.36 -12.17
CA VAL A 118 2.80 -4.21 -12.06
C VAL A 118 1.68 -3.37 -11.46
N ILE A 119 0.49 -3.40 -12.07
CA ILE A 119 -0.72 -2.74 -11.55
C ILE A 119 -1.76 -3.82 -11.26
N ASP A 120 -1.66 -4.44 -10.08
CA ASP A 120 -2.59 -5.46 -9.62
C ASP A 120 -2.67 -5.49 -8.09
N LEU A 121 -3.74 -4.93 -7.53
CA LEU A 121 -3.93 -4.86 -6.08
C LEU A 121 -4.10 -6.24 -5.43
N PHE A 122 -4.56 -7.25 -6.17
CA PHE A 122 -4.60 -8.63 -5.66
C PHE A 122 -3.20 -9.21 -5.56
N GLU A 123 -2.29 -8.88 -6.50
CA GLU A 123 -0.89 -9.29 -6.38
C GLU A 123 -0.20 -8.59 -5.21
N GLU A 124 -0.40 -7.27 -5.00
CA GLU A 124 0.14 -6.58 -3.82
C GLU A 124 -0.33 -7.24 -2.51
N ALA A 125 -1.65 -7.45 -2.39
CA ALA A 125 -2.26 -8.04 -1.20
C ALA A 125 -1.75 -9.47 -0.96
N ARG A 126 -1.74 -10.30 -2.01
CA ARG A 126 -1.27 -11.69 -1.94
C ARG A 126 0.21 -11.75 -1.58
N ALA A 127 1.03 -10.86 -2.12
CA ALA A 127 2.46 -10.84 -1.90
C ALA A 127 2.85 -10.59 -0.45
N VAL A 128 2.12 -9.74 0.29
CA VAL A 128 2.34 -9.53 1.74
C VAL A 128 2.35 -10.85 2.52
N GLU A 129 1.37 -11.74 2.27
CA GLU A 129 1.35 -13.07 2.88
C GLU A 129 2.39 -14.02 2.26
N LEU A 130 2.46 -14.09 0.92
CA LEU A 130 3.28 -15.12 0.26
C LEU A 130 4.79 -14.91 0.45
N ASP A 131 5.25 -13.66 0.52
CA ASP A 131 6.65 -13.36 0.76
C ASP A 131 7.03 -13.68 2.21
N GLU A 132 6.15 -13.40 3.17
CA GLU A 132 6.36 -13.85 4.55
C GLU A 132 6.40 -15.37 4.65
N ARG A 133 5.56 -16.10 3.91
CA ARG A 133 5.65 -17.58 3.85
C ARG A 133 7.00 -18.06 3.37
N LEU A 134 7.56 -17.43 2.34
CA LEU A 134 8.88 -17.79 1.82
C LEU A 134 9.98 -17.49 2.85
N ARG A 135 9.86 -16.35 3.55
CA ARG A 135 10.83 -15.93 4.57
C ARG A 135 10.80 -16.81 5.83
N THR A 136 9.62 -17.23 6.28
CA THR A 136 9.44 -17.92 7.59
C THR A 136 9.17 -19.43 7.47
N GLU A 137 8.98 -19.94 6.25
CA GLU A 137 8.56 -21.32 5.97
C GLU A 137 7.24 -21.73 6.65
N THR A 138 6.43 -20.76 7.08
CA THR A 138 5.16 -20.95 7.79
C THR A 138 4.00 -20.32 7.00
N ARG A 139 2.77 -20.86 7.11
CA ARG A 139 1.58 -20.30 6.45
C ARG A 139 0.66 -19.62 7.47
N GLY A 140 -0.10 -18.62 7.02
CA GLY A 140 -1.19 -18.02 7.78
C GLY A 140 -0.76 -16.86 8.66
N HIS A 141 0.12 -15.99 8.18
CA HIS A 141 0.43 -14.74 8.88
C HIS A 141 -0.69 -13.72 8.69
N TRP A 142 -1.38 -13.80 7.55
CA TRP A 142 -2.52 -12.96 7.19
C TRP A 142 -3.71 -13.78 6.72
N SER A 143 -4.89 -13.42 7.23
CA SER A 143 -6.16 -13.86 6.66
C SER A 143 -6.49 -13.07 5.38
N ALA A 144 -7.32 -13.65 4.51
CA ALA A 144 -7.81 -12.94 3.33
C ALA A 144 -8.61 -11.67 3.71
N ALA A 145 -9.31 -11.68 4.85
CA ALA A 145 -10.05 -10.53 5.35
C ALA A 145 -9.12 -9.37 5.76
N GLU A 146 -8.00 -9.65 6.45
CA GLU A 146 -7.00 -8.62 6.78
C GLU A 146 -6.36 -8.03 5.51
N LEU A 147 -6.03 -8.87 4.52
CA LEU A 147 -5.47 -8.41 3.26
C LEU A 147 -6.46 -7.55 2.46
N LEU A 148 -7.75 -7.92 2.42
CA LEU A 148 -8.79 -7.08 1.84
C LEU A 148 -8.96 -5.76 2.61
N HIS A 149 -8.86 -5.79 3.93
CA HIS A 149 -8.91 -4.58 4.75
C HIS A 149 -7.77 -3.61 4.42
N ALA A 150 -6.54 -4.14 4.29
CA ALA A 150 -5.36 -3.38 3.84
C ALA A 150 -5.57 -2.76 2.45
N ALA A 151 -6.15 -3.53 1.52
CA ALA A 151 -6.45 -3.12 0.15
C ALA A 151 -7.64 -2.14 0.03
N THR A 152 -8.46 -1.96 1.07
CA THR A 152 -9.70 -1.18 1.00
C THR A 152 -9.78 -0.12 2.09
N ALA A 153 -10.39 -0.42 3.23
CA ALA A 153 -10.71 0.54 4.27
C ALA A 153 -9.47 1.15 4.94
N ALA A 154 -8.40 0.35 5.18
CA ALA A 154 -7.16 0.89 5.73
C ALA A 154 -6.47 1.84 4.73
N GLY A 155 -6.44 1.47 3.44
CA GLY A 155 -5.92 2.32 2.37
C GLY A 155 -6.70 3.64 2.22
N HIS A 156 -8.03 3.62 2.30
CA HIS A 156 -8.81 4.87 2.29
C HIS A 156 -8.56 5.72 3.53
N ALA A 157 -8.47 5.10 4.71
CA ALA A 157 -8.19 5.82 5.94
C ALA A 157 -6.82 6.51 5.92
N SER A 158 -5.78 5.84 5.37
CA SER A 158 -4.44 6.45 5.24
C SER A 158 -4.41 7.63 4.27
N LEU A 159 -5.29 7.65 3.27
CA LEU A 159 -5.50 8.77 2.35
C LEU A 159 -6.38 9.89 2.92
N GLY A 160 -6.83 9.78 4.16
CA GLY A 160 -7.65 10.79 4.84
C GLY A 160 -9.16 10.62 4.67
N TRP A 161 -9.63 9.47 4.19
CA TRP A 161 -11.06 9.13 4.02
C TRP A 161 -11.47 7.92 4.87
N PRO A 162 -11.44 8.02 6.22
CA PRO A 162 -11.77 6.90 7.12
C PRO A 162 -13.22 6.38 7.01
N GLU A 163 -14.11 7.18 6.41
CA GLU A 163 -15.49 6.84 6.09
C GLU A 163 -15.66 5.99 4.82
N ALA A 164 -14.60 5.83 4.01
CA ALA A 164 -14.64 5.13 2.73
C ALA A 164 -14.02 3.71 2.81
N GLY A 165 -14.01 3.00 1.67
CA GLY A 165 -13.48 1.64 1.56
C GLY A 165 -14.35 0.55 2.20
N ARG A 166 -15.62 0.85 2.53
CA ARG A 166 -16.60 -0.09 3.09
C ARG A 166 -17.92 0.00 2.31
N LEU A 167 -18.63 -1.13 2.22
CA LEU A 167 -19.97 -1.20 1.62
C LEU A 167 -21.04 -1.12 2.70
N GLU A 168 -21.34 0.10 3.13
CA GLU A 168 -22.36 0.38 4.14
C GLU A 168 -23.05 1.73 3.87
N PRO A 169 -24.29 1.92 4.34
CA PRO A 169 -24.97 3.20 4.21
C PRO A 169 -24.14 4.36 4.81
N GLY A 170 -23.90 5.40 4.01
CA GLY A 170 -23.14 6.59 4.41
C GLY A 170 -21.69 6.62 3.93
N ALA A 171 -21.11 5.47 3.56
CA ALA A 171 -19.78 5.41 2.94
C ALA A 171 -19.81 5.87 1.46
N LEU A 172 -18.64 6.24 0.92
CA LEU A 172 -18.49 6.47 -0.52
C LEU A 172 -18.84 5.19 -1.28
N ALA A 173 -19.59 5.33 -2.38
CA ALA A 173 -19.94 4.22 -3.26
C ALA A 173 -18.75 3.88 -4.19
N ASP A 174 -17.67 3.42 -3.57
CA ASP A 174 -16.42 2.99 -4.19
C ASP A 174 -16.31 1.47 -4.08
N PHE A 175 -16.42 0.78 -5.22
CA PHE A 175 -16.36 -0.67 -5.24
C PHE A 175 -15.99 -1.23 -6.60
N VAL A 176 -15.57 -2.49 -6.57
CA VAL A 176 -15.34 -3.31 -7.75
C VAL A 176 -16.21 -4.56 -7.70
N THR A 177 -16.48 -5.14 -8.86
CA THR A 177 -17.06 -6.48 -8.97
C THR A 177 -16.06 -7.42 -9.61
N ILE A 178 -16.00 -8.66 -9.13
CA ILE A 178 -15.10 -9.69 -9.66
C ILE A 178 -15.89 -10.67 -10.51
N ALA A 179 -15.38 -10.98 -11.70
CA ALA A 179 -15.91 -12.01 -12.57
C ALA A 179 -15.64 -13.39 -11.97
N LEU A 180 -16.70 -14.13 -11.65
CA LEU A 180 -16.60 -15.46 -11.03
C LEU A 180 -16.61 -16.60 -12.06
N ASP A 181 -16.76 -16.26 -13.34
CA ASP A 181 -16.86 -17.15 -14.49
C ASP A 181 -15.51 -17.34 -15.22
N THR A 182 -14.40 -16.98 -14.59
CA THR A 182 -13.05 -17.08 -15.18
C THR A 182 -12.37 -18.40 -14.81
N PRO A 183 -11.38 -18.87 -15.60
CA PRO A 183 -10.62 -20.07 -15.25
C PRO A 183 -9.94 -20.01 -13.87
N ARG A 184 -9.55 -18.82 -13.38
CA ARG A 184 -8.92 -18.65 -12.07
C ARG A 184 -9.89 -18.87 -10.92
N LEU A 185 -11.15 -18.52 -11.12
CA LEU A 185 -12.22 -18.60 -10.11
C LEU A 185 -13.22 -19.73 -10.39
N ALA A 186 -12.87 -20.65 -11.30
CA ALA A 186 -13.64 -21.85 -11.54
C ALA A 186 -13.77 -22.66 -10.24
N GLY A 187 -15.01 -22.97 -9.85
CA GLY A 187 -15.30 -23.63 -8.57
C GLY A 187 -15.42 -22.68 -7.37
N PHE A 188 -15.58 -21.36 -7.61
CA PHE A 188 -15.90 -20.38 -6.58
C PHE A 188 -17.01 -20.85 -5.65
N ARG A 189 -16.82 -20.59 -4.34
CA ARG A 189 -17.82 -20.84 -3.32
C ARG A 189 -17.99 -19.60 -2.44
N PRO A 190 -19.24 -19.19 -2.12
CA PRO A 190 -19.47 -18.01 -1.29
C PRO A 190 -18.85 -18.07 0.11
N ASP A 191 -18.70 -19.26 0.70
CA ASP A 191 -18.12 -19.47 2.03
C ASP A 191 -16.60 -19.27 2.09
N THR A 192 -15.92 -19.28 0.94
CA THR A 192 -14.46 -19.04 0.81
C THR A 192 -14.17 -17.88 -0.14
N ALA A 193 -15.11 -16.95 -0.29
CA ALA A 193 -15.07 -15.94 -1.33
C ALA A 193 -13.84 -15.02 -1.21
N ALA A 194 -13.52 -14.59 0.01
CA ALA A 194 -12.38 -13.71 0.27
C ALA A 194 -11.06 -14.41 -0.09
N GLU A 195 -10.90 -15.67 0.31
CA GLU A 195 -9.71 -16.47 0.02
C GLU A 195 -9.56 -16.71 -1.48
N SER A 196 -10.64 -17.09 -2.18
CA SER A 196 -10.62 -17.27 -3.63
C SER A 196 -10.22 -16.00 -4.36
N VAL A 197 -10.80 -14.85 -3.99
CA VAL A 197 -10.49 -13.58 -4.64
C VAL A 197 -9.05 -13.15 -4.34
N VAL A 198 -8.65 -13.05 -3.07
CA VAL A 198 -7.30 -12.55 -2.71
C VAL A 198 -6.20 -13.46 -3.27
N PHE A 199 -6.34 -14.78 -3.14
CA PHE A 199 -5.24 -15.68 -3.48
C PHE A 199 -5.25 -16.13 -4.94
N ALA A 200 -6.39 -16.12 -5.65
CA ALA A 200 -6.47 -16.61 -7.03
C ALA A 200 -6.78 -15.56 -8.09
N ALA A 201 -7.53 -14.50 -7.76
CA ALA A 201 -7.86 -13.46 -8.75
C ALA A 201 -6.63 -12.61 -9.11
N THR A 202 -6.76 -11.92 -10.23
CA THR A 202 -5.87 -10.85 -10.69
C THR A 202 -6.70 -9.64 -11.15
N ALA A 203 -6.04 -8.54 -11.48
CA ALA A 203 -6.69 -7.35 -12.03
C ALA A 203 -7.56 -7.65 -13.27
N ALA A 204 -7.22 -8.70 -14.03
CA ALA A 204 -7.98 -9.15 -15.20
C ALA A 204 -9.36 -9.74 -14.86
N ASP A 205 -9.58 -10.17 -13.62
CA ASP A 205 -10.88 -10.67 -13.16
C ASP A 205 -11.81 -9.52 -12.70
N VAL A 206 -11.33 -8.26 -12.61
CA VAL A 206 -12.16 -7.11 -12.28
C VAL A 206 -13.08 -6.77 -13.46
N ARG A 207 -14.40 -6.80 -13.22
CA ARG A 207 -15.43 -6.62 -14.26
C ARG A 207 -16.01 -5.20 -14.33
N HIS A 208 -16.32 -4.63 -13.17
CA HIS A 208 -16.90 -3.29 -13.04
C HIS A 208 -16.15 -2.54 -11.95
N VAL A 209 -15.97 -1.23 -12.15
CA VAL A 209 -15.40 -0.32 -11.16
C VAL A 209 -16.32 0.88 -11.05
N VAL A 210 -16.71 1.22 -9.82
CA VAL A 210 -17.56 2.36 -9.49
C VAL A 210 -16.78 3.25 -8.52
N VAL A 211 -16.72 4.55 -8.82
CA VAL A 211 -16.04 5.58 -8.01
C VAL A 211 -17.01 6.73 -7.74
N GLY A 212 -17.31 7.00 -6.48
CA GLY A 212 -18.27 7.98 -6.01
C GLY A 212 -19.68 7.70 -6.54
N GLY A 213 -20.04 6.43 -6.72
CA GLY A 213 -21.30 6.02 -7.35
C GLY A 213 -21.33 6.16 -8.88
N ARG A 214 -20.23 6.56 -9.52
CA ARG A 214 -20.14 6.67 -10.98
C ARG A 214 -19.41 5.47 -11.57
N PRO A 215 -20.00 4.74 -12.53
CA PRO A 215 -19.27 3.70 -13.26
C PRO A 215 -18.10 4.30 -14.02
N VAL A 216 -16.90 3.75 -13.84
CA VAL A 216 -15.68 4.14 -14.57
C VAL A 216 -15.13 3.00 -15.43
N VAL A 217 -15.38 1.74 -15.04
CA VAL A 217 -15.11 0.55 -15.87
C VAL A 217 -16.41 -0.26 -15.95
N ARG A 218 -16.77 -0.70 -17.16
CA ARG A 218 -17.87 -1.62 -17.39
C ARG A 218 -17.44 -2.74 -18.33
N ASP A 219 -17.70 -3.97 -17.91
CA ASP A 219 -17.36 -5.17 -18.68
C ASP A 219 -15.87 -5.23 -19.06
N GLY A 220 -15.00 -4.82 -18.13
CA GLY A 220 -13.55 -4.73 -18.33
C GLY A 220 -13.09 -3.55 -19.19
N ALA A 221 -13.99 -2.75 -19.76
CA ALA A 221 -13.65 -1.59 -20.58
C ALA A 221 -13.75 -0.28 -19.78
N HIS A 222 -12.70 0.54 -19.87
CA HIS A 222 -12.68 1.87 -19.25
C HIS A 222 -13.60 2.84 -20.01
N LEU A 223 -14.48 3.55 -19.29
CA LEU A 223 -15.52 4.38 -19.91
C LEU A 223 -15.06 5.78 -20.29
N LEU A 224 -13.97 6.26 -19.69
CA LEU A 224 -13.44 7.61 -19.94
C LEU A 224 -12.27 7.62 -20.93
N VAL A 225 -11.72 6.46 -21.25
CA VAL A 225 -10.55 6.28 -22.13
C VAL A 225 -10.86 5.10 -23.03
N GLY A 226 -11.22 5.37 -24.29
CA GLY A 226 -11.68 4.32 -25.22
C GLY A 226 -10.58 3.35 -25.61
N ASP A 227 -9.43 3.87 -26.06
CA ASP A 227 -8.24 3.10 -26.41
C ASP A 227 -7.13 3.42 -25.40
N VAL A 228 -7.14 2.70 -24.27
CA VAL A 228 -6.17 2.89 -23.18
C VAL A 228 -4.75 2.59 -23.67
N ALA A 229 -4.56 1.49 -24.40
CA ALA A 229 -3.25 1.07 -24.89
C ALA A 229 -2.67 2.10 -25.87
N GLY A 230 -3.44 2.50 -26.89
CA GLY A 230 -2.97 3.52 -27.83
C GLY A 230 -2.82 4.90 -27.21
N ALA A 231 -3.60 5.24 -26.17
CA ALA A 231 -3.36 6.48 -25.40
C ALA A 231 -2.01 6.45 -24.69
N LEU A 232 -1.64 5.33 -24.09
CA LEU A 232 -0.34 5.16 -23.44
C LEU A 232 0.81 5.14 -24.46
N GLU A 233 0.64 4.47 -25.60
CA GLU A 233 1.64 4.47 -26.69
C GLU A 233 1.94 5.88 -27.19
N ARG A 234 0.91 6.72 -27.37
CA ARG A 234 1.09 8.12 -27.77
C ARG A 234 1.87 8.91 -26.72
N ALA A 235 1.53 8.73 -25.43
CA ALA A 235 2.25 9.39 -24.35
C ALA A 235 3.73 8.97 -24.30
N PHE A 236 4.04 7.68 -24.51
CA PHE A 236 5.42 7.21 -24.59
C PHE A 236 6.16 7.80 -25.80
N ALA A 237 5.52 7.85 -26.96
CA ALA A 237 6.12 8.45 -28.15
C ALA A 237 6.48 9.93 -27.93
N GLU A 238 5.67 10.69 -27.20
CA GLU A 238 5.95 12.11 -26.88
C GLU A 238 7.14 12.30 -25.93
N VAL A 239 7.35 11.38 -24.98
CA VAL A 239 8.45 11.47 -23.99
C VAL A 239 9.76 10.93 -24.54
N LEU A 240 9.70 9.92 -25.42
CA LEU A 240 10.88 9.24 -25.98
C LEU A 240 11.41 9.87 -27.28
N ALA A 241 10.69 10.83 -27.86
CA ALA A 241 11.11 11.60 -29.04
C ALA A 241 12.14 12.67 -28.68
#